data_AF-A0A956GL78-F1
#
_entry.id   AF-A0A956GL78-F1
#
_cell.length_a   1.000
_cell.length_b   1.000
_cell.length_c   1.000
_cell.angle_alpha   90.00
_cell.angle_beta   90.00
_cell.angle_gamma   90.00
#
_symmetry.space_group_name_H-M   'P 1'
#
loop_
_entity.id
_entity.type
_entity.pdbx_description
1 polymer ?
#
loop_
_entity_poly.entity_id
_entity_poly.type
_entity_poly.pdbx_seq_one_letter_code
_entity_poly.pdbx_strand_id
1 'polypeptide(L)'
;FEAGQLVIIDEASLAGTLSLDRITHLAQDAGAKVLLVGDYAQLQSVDAGGAFAMIARDRADTPELIDVHRFTHAWEKTASLELRHGRTAALDTYLAHERITGGDTAVMTNAAYNAWRADRGAGLVSVLIAETHEDVTALNGRARADLILNKTLNPDREVELHDGTAAGVGDTVITRLNKRELRTLAGRDWVRNGDIWTVTAVGDDGTITIARDYGTGTTVRDDGAIRARRRGRRFGGSIVLPASYVAEHVDLGYAVTAYRAQGITTDTAHVLVEPTSTRETFYVAMTRGRHSNHAYVTLDRADDHAQPHPGDDPIATARSVLYGVLQHSGAELSAHETIVAEQEQWGSIAPLAAEYETIAAAAQHDRWATLIRNSGLTHEQAESAIESDAFGPLAAELRRAEANRHNVDALLPRLVAARGFGDADDIAAVLHYRVERATARPAGSGRTRKPSRLIAGLIPQAHGVIDAEMRKALDEREELIEARADAALEAALTENAPWTKALGAQPDDRRRAAAWRKAARIVAAYRDRYRITDDAPLGAPPESAAQKIDAARARSAFDKVRQLVADERRQAEVDLQAVRRDQPGPGRSI
;
A
#
# COMPACT_ATOMS: atom_id res chain seq x y z
N PHE A 1 -6.47 -23.96 -31.75
CA PHE A 1 -7.65 -23.08 -31.69
C PHE A 1 -8.42 -23.23 -32.99
N GLU A 2 -9.75 -23.11 -32.93
CA GLU A 2 -10.63 -23.14 -34.09
C GLU A 2 -11.39 -21.81 -34.22
N ALA A 3 -11.79 -21.44 -35.44
CA ALA A 3 -12.53 -20.21 -35.69
C ALA A 3 -13.88 -20.20 -34.94
N GLY A 4 -14.18 -19.07 -34.28
CA GLY A 4 -15.40 -18.92 -33.48
C GLY A 4 -15.36 -19.60 -32.10
N GLN A 5 -14.25 -20.24 -31.72
CA GLN A 5 -14.08 -20.83 -30.41
C GLN A 5 -13.95 -19.76 -29.32
N LEU A 6 -14.58 -19.97 -28.16
CA LEU A 6 -14.34 -19.20 -26.94
C LEU A 6 -13.34 -19.94 -26.05
N VAL A 7 -12.23 -19.28 -25.74
CA VAL A 7 -11.17 -19.77 -24.87
C VAL A 7 -11.24 -18.99 -23.56
N ILE A 8 -11.52 -19.68 -22.46
CA ILE A 8 -11.58 -19.08 -21.13
C ILE A 8 -10.30 -19.45 -20.39
N ILE A 9 -9.56 -18.44 -19.94
CA ILE A 9 -8.38 -18.61 -19.09
C ILE A 9 -8.78 -18.15 -17.70
N ASP A 10 -9.00 -19.12 -16.81
CA ASP A 10 -9.29 -18.86 -15.40
C ASP A 10 -7.99 -18.67 -14.60
N GLU A 11 -8.06 -17.93 -13.49
CA GLU A 11 -6.91 -17.51 -12.69
C GLU A 11 -5.80 -16.84 -13.53
N ALA A 12 -6.19 -15.97 -14.46
CA ALA A 12 -5.29 -15.31 -15.41
C ALA A 12 -4.18 -14.47 -14.75
N SER A 13 -4.31 -14.10 -13.46
CA SER A 13 -3.24 -13.42 -12.71
C SER A 13 -1.98 -14.29 -12.56
N LEU A 14 -2.12 -15.62 -12.52
CA LEU A 14 -1.02 -16.57 -12.38
C LEU A 14 -0.28 -16.86 -13.70
N ALA A 15 -0.82 -16.42 -14.83
CA ALA A 15 -0.22 -16.65 -16.13
C ALA A 15 0.86 -15.60 -16.43
N GLY A 16 2.06 -16.06 -16.77
CA GLY A 16 3.15 -15.17 -17.18
C GLY A 16 2.81 -14.40 -18.45
N THR A 17 3.36 -13.19 -18.59
CA THR A 17 3.08 -12.25 -19.69
C THR A 17 3.32 -12.87 -21.06
N LEU A 18 4.44 -13.58 -21.24
CA LEU A 18 4.77 -14.25 -22.51
C LEU A 18 3.82 -15.40 -22.86
N SER A 19 3.32 -16.10 -21.85
CA SER A 19 2.34 -17.18 -22.04
C SER A 19 1.00 -16.62 -22.47
N LEU A 20 0.56 -15.51 -21.84
CA LEU A 20 -0.66 -14.80 -22.23
C LEU A 20 -0.55 -14.28 -23.66
N ASP A 21 0.55 -13.59 -24.01
CA ASP A 21 0.80 -13.09 -25.36
C ASP A 21 0.76 -14.21 -26.41
N ARG A 22 1.45 -15.33 -26.13
CA ARG A 22 1.45 -16.48 -27.04
C ARG A 22 0.05 -17.08 -27.23
N ILE A 23 -0.72 -17.23 -26.15
CA ILE A 23 -2.07 -17.80 -26.23
C ILE A 23 -3.02 -16.86 -26.98
N THR A 24 -2.97 -15.56 -26.70
CA THR A 24 -3.83 -14.57 -27.37
C THR A 24 -3.48 -14.44 -28.84
N HIS A 25 -2.20 -14.45 -29.22
CA HIS A 25 -1.75 -14.41 -30.61
C HIS A 25 -2.24 -15.63 -31.40
N LEU A 26 -2.04 -16.84 -30.86
CA LEU A 26 -2.49 -18.08 -31.50
C LEU A 26 -4.02 -18.17 -31.61
N ALA A 27 -4.75 -17.65 -30.62
CA ALA A 27 -6.20 -17.59 -30.68
C ALA A 27 -6.69 -16.57 -31.72
N GLN A 28 -6.03 -15.41 -31.80
CA GLN A 28 -6.33 -14.37 -32.78
C GLN A 28 -6.12 -14.88 -34.22
N ASP A 29 -4.98 -15.54 -34.49
CA ASP A 29 -4.68 -16.12 -35.81
C ASP A 29 -5.74 -17.14 -36.26
N ALA A 30 -6.29 -17.89 -35.31
CA ALA A 30 -7.35 -18.86 -35.57
C ALA A 30 -8.76 -18.24 -35.66
N GLY A 31 -8.94 -16.95 -35.37
CA GLY A 31 -10.25 -16.30 -35.28
C GLY A 31 -11.07 -16.72 -34.06
N ALA A 32 -10.40 -17.10 -32.96
CA ALA A 32 -11.00 -17.44 -31.68
C ALA A 32 -11.04 -16.22 -30.74
N LYS A 33 -11.96 -16.22 -29.77
CA LYS A 33 -12.07 -15.20 -28.73
C LYS A 33 -11.44 -15.71 -27.43
N VAL A 34 -10.57 -14.92 -26.82
CA VAL A 34 -10.03 -15.20 -25.49
C VAL A 34 -10.76 -14.36 -24.44
N LEU A 35 -11.19 -15.00 -23.36
CA LEU A 35 -11.73 -14.38 -22.16
C LEU A 35 -10.81 -14.69 -20.99
N LEU A 36 -10.16 -13.66 -20.44
CA LEU A 36 -9.36 -13.76 -19.24
C LEU A 36 -10.27 -13.57 -18.03
N VAL A 37 -10.20 -14.50 -17.09
CA VAL A 37 -10.96 -14.50 -15.83
C VAL A 37 -9.95 -14.65 -14.70
N GLY A 38 -10.08 -13.87 -13.65
CA GLY A 38 -9.19 -13.90 -12.51
C GLY A 38 -9.29 -12.63 -11.69
N ASP A 39 -8.53 -12.55 -10.62
CA ASP A 39 -8.44 -11.38 -9.77
C ASP A 39 -7.03 -10.79 -9.85
N TYR A 40 -6.92 -9.60 -10.46
CA TYR A 40 -5.64 -8.94 -10.68
C TYR A 40 -4.94 -8.51 -9.38
N ALA A 41 -5.66 -8.48 -8.25
CA ALA A 41 -5.14 -8.14 -6.94
C ALA A 41 -4.72 -9.37 -6.12
N GLN A 42 -4.90 -10.58 -6.66
CA GLN A 42 -4.33 -11.80 -6.09
C GLN A 42 -2.89 -11.99 -6.57
N LEU A 43 -2.27 -13.08 -6.15
CA LEU A 43 -0.91 -13.43 -6.52
C LEU A 43 -0.75 -13.45 -8.04
N GLN A 44 0.40 -12.93 -8.48
CA GLN A 44 0.80 -12.91 -9.87
C GLN A 44 1.59 -14.17 -10.23
N SER A 45 1.89 -14.32 -11.51
CA SER A 45 2.75 -15.39 -11.98
C SER A 45 4.11 -15.40 -11.27
N VAL A 46 4.66 -16.59 -11.09
CA VAL A 46 6.05 -16.78 -10.61
C VAL A 46 7.05 -16.44 -11.73
N ASP A 47 6.63 -16.50 -12.99
CA ASP A 47 7.38 -16.00 -14.15
C ASP A 47 7.07 -14.49 -14.38
N ALA A 48 7.79 -13.82 -15.28
CA ALA A 48 7.58 -12.40 -15.63
C ALA A 48 6.08 -12.07 -15.85
N GLY A 49 5.47 -11.45 -14.82
CA GLY A 49 4.02 -11.30 -14.64
C GLY A 49 3.48 -9.94 -15.09
N GLY A 50 2.28 -9.59 -14.60
CA GLY A 50 1.72 -8.23 -14.72
C GLY A 50 0.77 -7.97 -15.89
N ALA A 51 0.83 -8.73 -16.99
CA ALA A 51 -0.01 -8.45 -18.18
C ALA A 51 -1.52 -8.46 -17.91
N PHE A 52 -2.02 -9.39 -17.09
CA PHE A 52 -3.45 -9.42 -16.75
C PHE A 52 -3.87 -8.18 -15.95
N ALA A 53 -3.05 -7.74 -14.99
CA ALA A 53 -3.32 -6.54 -14.20
C ALA A 53 -3.27 -5.27 -15.05
N MET A 54 -2.29 -5.15 -15.94
CA MET A 54 -2.18 -4.07 -16.92
C MET A 54 -3.42 -4.00 -17.82
N ILE A 55 -3.83 -5.13 -18.42
CA ILE A 55 -5.02 -5.20 -19.28
C ILE A 55 -6.29 -4.83 -18.52
N ALA A 56 -6.43 -5.29 -17.27
CA ALA A 56 -7.60 -4.99 -16.44
C ALA A 56 -7.68 -3.49 -16.10
N ARG A 57 -6.54 -2.84 -15.82
CA ARG A 57 -6.45 -1.40 -15.50
C ARG A 57 -6.64 -0.49 -16.72
N ASP A 58 -6.02 -0.82 -17.85
CA ASP A 58 -6.05 0.02 -19.05
C ASP A 58 -7.40 -0.01 -19.77
N ARG A 59 -8.21 -1.05 -19.52
CA ARG A 59 -9.53 -1.20 -20.12
C ARG A 59 -10.62 -0.61 -19.24
N ALA A 60 -11.25 0.46 -19.74
CA ALA A 60 -12.40 1.09 -19.10
C ALA A 60 -13.67 0.21 -19.07
N ASP A 61 -13.71 -0.90 -19.83
CA ASP A 61 -14.87 -1.79 -19.98
C ASP A 61 -14.70 -3.15 -19.28
N THR A 62 -13.70 -3.32 -18.40
CA THR A 62 -13.47 -4.56 -17.65
C THR A 62 -14.65 -4.82 -16.68
N PRO A 63 -15.44 -5.90 -16.86
CA PRO A 63 -16.53 -6.21 -15.95
C PRO A 63 -15.99 -6.75 -14.62
N GLU A 64 -16.36 -6.14 -13.50
CA GLU A 64 -15.98 -6.60 -12.16
C GLU A 64 -17.17 -7.21 -11.40
N LEU A 65 -16.94 -8.38 -10.79
CA LEU A 65 -17.89 -8.99 -9.86
C LEU A 65 -17.63 -8.46 -8.45
N ILE A 66 -18.50 -7.58 -7.97
CA ILE A 66 -18.36 -6.94 -6.65
C ILE A 66 -18.96 -7.74 -5.49
N ASP A 67 -19.72 -8.81 -5.78
CA ASP A 67 -20.46 -9.57 -4.77
C ASP A 67 -19.70 -10.84 -4.33
N VAL A 68 -19.14 -10.81 -3.12
CA VAL A 68 -18.44 -11.97 -2.54
C VAL A 68 -19.44 -12.94 -1.89
N HIS A 69 -19.53 -14.17 -2.41
CA HIS A 69 -20.43 -15.20 -1.85
C HIS A 69 -19.79 -16.15 -0.84
N ARG A 70 -18.45 -16.10 -0.70
CA ARG A 70 -17.68 -17.07 0.09
C ARG A 70 -17.81 -16.89 1.60
N PHE A 71 -17.88 -15.65 2.07
CA PHE A 71 -17.86 -15.33 3.50
C PHE A 71 -19.23 -15.47 4.14
N THR A 72 -19.24 -15.97 5.37
CA THR A 72 -20.45 -16.04 6.20
C THR A 72 -20.74 -14.70 6.87
N HIS A 73 -19.69 -13.97 7.24
CA HIS A 73 -19.83 -12.67 7.90
C HIS A 73 -19.84 -11.53 6.87
N ALA A 74 -20.87 -10.68 6.93
CA ALA A 74 -21.00 -9.53 6.03
C ALA A 74 -19.85 -8.51 6.21
N TRP A 75 -19.35 -8.34 7.44
CA TRP A 75 -18.25 -7.42 7.71
C TRP A 75 -16.94 -7.88 7.04
N GLU A 76 -16.66 -9.18 7.05
CA GLU A 76 -15.42 -9.76 6.49
C GLU A 76 -15.44 -9.71 4.96
N LYS A 77 -16.62 -9.83 4.37
CA LYS A 77 -16.83 -9.57 2.94
C LYS A 77 -16.44 -8.15 2.53
N THR A 78 -16.85 -7.13 3.29
CA THR A 78 -16.45 -5.75 2.99
C THR A 78 -14.97 -5.54 3.30
N ALA A 79 -14.49 -5.99 4.46
CA ALA A 79 -13.11 -5.79 4.89
C ALA A 79 -12.08 -6.48 3.97
N SER A 80 -12.40 -7.64 3.41
CA SER A 80 -11.52 -8.33 2.45
C SER A 80 -11.40 -7.59 1.11
N LEU A 81 -12.43 -6.86 0.66
CA LEU A 81 -12.31 -5.96 -0.50
C LEU A 81 -11.42 -4.76 -0.17
N GLU A 82 -11.49 -4.24 1.04
CA GLU A 82 -10.57 -3.18 1.49
C GLU A 82 -9.12 -3.68 1.54
N LEU A 83 -8.88 -4.92 2.01
CA LEU A 83 -7.56 -5.58 1.94
C LEU A 83 -7.07 -5.74 0.50
N ARG A 84 -7.95 -6.18 -0.41
CA ARG A 84 -7.68 -6.31 -1.86
C ARG A 84 -7.13 -5.01 -2.45
N HIS A 85 -7.63 -3.86 -2.00
CA HIS A 85 -7.21 -2.54 -2.47
C HIS A 85 -6.09 -1.91 -1.63
N GLY A 86 -5.55 -2.62 -0.63
CA GLY A 86 -4.50 -2.11 0.26
C GLY A 86 -4.98 -1.01 1.22
N ARG A 87 -6.29 -0.90 1.47
CA ARG A 87 -6.82 0.14 2.37
C ARG A 87 -6.61 -0.27 3.82
N THR A 88 -5.89 0.55 4.56
CA THR A 88 -5.42 0.24 5.93
C THR A 88 -6.56 0.23 6.96
N ALA A 89 -7.69 0.86 6.67
CA ALA A 89 -8.91 0.79 7.49
C ALA A 89 -9.45 -0.65 7.65
N ALA A 90 -9.12 -1.55 6.72
CA ALA A 90 -9.42 -2.98 6.87
C ALA A 90 -8.77 -3.56 8.13
N LEU A 91 -7.53 -3.15 8.45
CA LEU A 91 -6.79 -3.65 9.60
C LEU A 91 -7.49 -3.30 10.91
N ASP A 92 -8.07 -2.10 11.03
CA ASP A 92 -8.88 -1.71 12.20
C ASP A 92 -10.08 -2.65 12.37
N THR A 93 -10.73 -3.00 11.27
CA THR A 93 -11.89 -3.90 11.29
C THR A 93 -11.48 -5.29 11.75
N TYR A 94 -10.40 -5.86 11.20
CA TYR A 94 -9.91 -7.17 11.63
C TYR A 94 -9.41 -7.17 13.08
N LEU A 95 -8.80 -6.08 13.56
CA LEU A 95 -8.41 -5.91 14.97
C LEU A 95 -9.63 -5.85 15.89
N ALA A 96 -10.67 -5.09 15.53
CA ALA A 96 -11.90 -4.98 16.31
C ALA A 96 -12.67 -6.30 16.41
N HIS A 97 -12.49 -7.19 15.43
CA HIS A 97 -13.04 -8.55 15.43
C HIS A 97 -12.07 -9.61 15.96
N GLU A 98 -10.97 -9.22 16.61
CA GLU A 98 -9.98 -10.12 17.23
C GLU A 98 -9.38 -11.14 16.23
N ARG A 99 -9.24 -10.73 14.97
CA ARG A 99 -8.69 -11.58 13.90
C ARG A 99 -7.21 -11.37 13.64
N ILE A 100 -6.59 -10.39 14.28
CA ILE A 100 -5.15 -10.11 14.18
C ILE A 100 -4.54 -10.27 15.57
N THR A 101 -3.47 -11.05 15.67
CA THR A 101 -2.66 -11.21 16.87
C THR A 101 -1.19 -10.97 16.50
N GLY A 102 -0.45 -10.28 17.35
CA GLY A 102 0.98 -10.03 17.15
C GLY A 102 1.84 -10.54 18.30
N GLY A 103 3.06 -10.94 18.00
CA GLY A 103 4.08 -11.31 18.97
C GLY A 103 5.32 -11.88 18.30
N ASP A 104 6.23 -12.41 19.10
CA ASP A 104 7.45 -13.06 18.60
C ASP A 104 7.12 -14.27 17.71
N THR A 105 8.01 -14.58 16.77
CA THR A 105 7.82 -15.62 15.75
C THR A 105 7.46 -16.96 16.38
N ALA A 106 8.21 -17.40 17.39
CA ALA A 106 7.93 -18.66 18.08
C ALA A 106 6.55 -18.68 18.76
N VAL A 107 6.08 -17.54 19.29
CA VAL A 107 4.78 -17.42 19.96
C VAL A 107 3.65 -17.45 18.92
N MET A 108 3.80 -16.71 17.82
CA MET A 108 2.80 -16.63 16.75
C MET A 108 2.68 -17.94 15.98
N THR A 109 3.79 -18.59 15.65
CA THR A 109 3.79 -19.94 15.04
C THR A 109 3.08 -20.95 15.94
N ASN A 110 3.32 -20.92 17.26
CA ASN A 110 2.61 -21.77 18.21
C ASN A 110 1.11 -21.44 18.30
N ALA A 111 0.75 -20.15 18.33
CA ALA A 111 -0.63 -19.71 18.42
C ALA A 111 -1.44 -20.13 17.19
N ALA A 112 -0.91 -19.89 15.99
CA ALA A 112 -1.52 -20.29 14.72
C ALA A 112 -1.72 -21.81 14.64
N TYR A 113 -0.68 -22.57 14.99
CA TYR A 113 -0.73 -24.02 15.00
C TYR A 113 -1.78 -24.56 16.00
N ASN A 114 -1.84 -24.02 17.21
CA ASN A 114 -2.79 -24.46 18.23
C ASN A 114 -4.24 -24.14 17.86
N ALA A 115 -4.49 -22.98 17.25
CA ALA A 115 -5.82 -22.59 16.77
C ALA A 115 -6.28 -23.51 15.63
N TRP A 116 -5.42 -23.76 14.64
CA TRP A 116 -5.67 -24.73 13.58
C TRP A 116 -5.96 -26.15 14.13
N ARG A 117 -5.17 -26.60 15.11
CA ARG A 117 -5.36 -27.91 15.76
C ARG A 117 -6.70 -27.98 16.49
N ALA A 118 -7.11 -26.91 17.17
CA ALA A 118 -8.40 -26.83 17.86
C ALA A 118 -9.56 -26.93 16.86
N ASP A 119 -9.50 -26.23 15.73
CA ASP A 119 -10.49 -26.30 14.66
C ASP A 119 -10.65 -27.72 14.10
N ARG A 120 -9.52 -28.39 13.84
CA ARG A 120 -9.53 -29.79 13.39
C ARG A 120 -10.13 -30.72 14.45
N GLY A 121 -9.81 -30.50 15.73
CA GLY A 121 -10.42 -31.22 16.85
C GLY A 121 -11.93 -31.00 16.95
N ALA A 122 -12.40 -29.81 16.57
CA ALA A 122 -13.82 -29.48 16.46
C ALA A 122 -14.49 -30.04 15.19
N GLY A 123 -13.74 -30.67 14.28
CA GLY A 123 -14.25 -31.27 13.05
C GLY A 123 -14.46 -30.28 11.90
N LEU A 124 -13.78 -29.13 11.94
CA LEU A 124 -13.74 -28.13 10.88
C LEU A 124 -12.66 -28.47 9.85
N VAL A 125 -12.90 -28.11 8.59
CA VAL A 125 -11.85 -28.12 7.56
C VAL A 125 -11.05 -26.83 7.72
N SER A 126 -9.82 -26.92 8.22
CA SER A 126 -8.96 -25.76 8.50
C SER A 126 -7.63 -25.86 7.76
N VAL A 127 -7.08 -24.73 7.35
CA VAL A 127 -5.77 -24.63 6.71
C VAL A 127 -4.86 -23.69 7.48
N LEU A 128 -3.60 -24.09 7.62
CA LEU A 128 -2.52 -23.25 8.12
C LEU A 128 -1.70 -22.73 6.92
N ILE A 129 -1.48 -21.43 6.85
CA ILE A 129 -0.79 -20.77 5.74
C ILE A 129 0.46 -20.09 6.29
N ALA A 130 1.61 -20.37 5.69
CA ALA A 130 2.88 -19.72 5.99
C ALA A 130 3.54 -19.21 4.70
N GLU A 131 4.53 -18.33 4.83
CA GLU A 131 5.20 -17.71 3.69
C GLU A 131 6.22 -18.66 3.05
N THR A 132 7.13 -19.20 3.88
CA THR A 132 8.28 -19.98 3.39
C THR A 132 7.98 -21.48 3.26
N HIS A 133 8.72 -22.16 2.38
CA HIS A 133 8.69 -23.63 2.29
C HIS A 133 9.27 -24.30 3.54
N GLU A 134 10.22 -23.66 4.21
CA GLU A 134 10.81 -24.18 5.44
C GLU A 134 9.77 -24.24 6.56
N ASP A 135 9.04 -23.15 6.80
CA ASP A 135 7.98 -23.10 7.81
C ASP A 135 6.86 -24.10 7.51
N VAL A 136 6.45 -24.20 6.24
CA VAL A 136 5.45 -25.19 5.82
C VAL A 136 5.92 -26.61 6.13
N THR A 137 7.19 -26.93 5.86
CA THR A 137 7.76 -28.26 6.12
C THR A 137 7.82 -28.54 7.63
N ALA A 138 8.29 -27.58 8.42
CA ALA A 138 8.36 -27.68 9.87
C ALA A 138 6.97 -27.85 10.51
N LEU A 139 5.99 -27.06 10.07
CA LEU A 139 4.60 -27.12 10.52
C LEU A 139 3.92 -28.44 10.14
N ASN A 140 4.15 -28.94 8.92
CA ASN A 140 3.62 -30.24 8.48
C ASN A 140 4.20 -31.41 9.31
N GLY A 141 5.52 -31.41 9.53
CA GLY A 141 6.18 -32.42 10.36
C GLY A 141 5.66 -32.41 11.79
N ARG A 142 5.53 -31.23 12.39
CA ARG A 142 4.94 -31.06 13.73
C ARG A 142 3.49 -31.53 13.80
N ALA A 143 2.66 -31.13 12.83
CA ALA A 143 1.25 -31.52 12.74
C ALA A 143 1.09 -33.04 12.78
N ARG A 144 1.87 -33.73 11.95
CA ARG A 144 1.83 -35.19 11.86
C ARG A 144 2.31 -35.85 13.16
N ALA A 145 3.44 -35.39 13.71
CA ALA A 145 3.98 -35.93 14.97
C ALA A 145 2.97 -35.83 16.12
N ASP A 146 2.29 -34.69 16.27
CA ASP A 146 1.26 -34.50 17.30
C ASP A 146 0.04 -35.40 17.07
N LEU A 147 -0.38 -35.61 15.82
CA LEU A 147 -1.50 -36.49 15.51
C LEU A 147 -1.20 -37.96 15.86
N ILE A 148 0.05 -38.40 15.67
CA ILE A 148 0.53 -39.73 16.07
C ILE A 148 0.60 -39.83 17.60
N LEU A 149 1.22 -38.85 18.28
CA LEU A 149 1.35 -38.85 19.74
C LEU A 149 0.00 -38.89 20.46
N ASN A 150 -1.02 -38.22 19.92
CA ASN A 150 -2.37 -38.21 20.48
C ASN A 150 -3.26 -39.38 19.98
N LYS A 151 -2.70 -40.32 19.21
CA LYS A 151 -3.40 -41.50 18.66
C LYS A 151 -4.58 -41.17 17.74
N THR A 152 -4.63 -39.94 17.22
CA THR A 152 -5.60 -39.52 16.20
C THR A 152 -5.24 -40.10 14.84
N LEU A 153 -3.93 -40.22 14.58
CA LEU A 153 -3.36 -40.97 13.47
C LEU A 153 -2.71 -42.23 14.05
N ASN A 154 -3.12 -43.40 13.59
CA ASN A 154 -2.45 -44.67 13.89
C ASN A 154 -2.06 -45.28 12.55
N PRO A 155 -0.94 -44.83 11.95
CA PRO A 155 -0.54 -45.32 10.66
C PRO A 155 0.02 -46.74 10.83
N ASP A 156 -0.80 -47.75 10.55
CA ASP A 156 -0.33 -49.15 10.46
C ASP A 156 0.63 -49.33 9.28
N ARG A 157 0.47 -48.50 8.25
CA ARG A 157 1.28 -48.44 7.02
C ARG A 157 1.48 -47.01 6.57
N GLU A 158 2.67 -46.77 6.03
CA GLU A 158 3.11 -45.45 5.58
C GLU A 158 3.77 -45.55 4.20
N VAL A 159 3.65 -44.47 3.45
CA VAL A 159 4.36 -44.26 2.18
C VAL A 159 5.21 -43.01 2.27
N GLU A 160 6.40 -43.07 1.68
CA GLU A 160 7.28 -41.91 1.54
C GLU A 160 6.72 -40.97 0.47
N LEU A 161 6.76 -39.67 0.77
CA LEU A 161 6.30 -38.57 -0.05
C LEU A 161 7.47 -37.88 -0.74
N HIS A 162 7.16 -36.92 -1.61
CA HIS A 162 8.16 -36.17 -2.38
C HIS A 162 9.20 -35.43 -1.53
N ASP A 163 8.81 -34.88 -0.39
CA ASP A 163 9.67 -34.11 0.51
C ASP A 163 10.42 -35.00 1.54
N GLY A 164 10.36 -36.33 1.39
CA GLY A 164 10.94 -37.29 2.33
C GLY A 164 10.14 -37.45 3.62
N THR A 165 9.01 -36.76 3.77
CA THR A 165 8.05 -37.07 4.82
C THR A 165 7.28 -38.34 4.48
N ALA A 166 6.53 -38.87 5.43
CA ALA A 166 5.67 -40.03 5.19
C ALA A 166 4.20 -39.68 5.42
N ALA A 167 3.31 -40.42 4.77
CA ALA A 167 1.87 -40.33 4.98
C ALA A 167 1.24 -41.71 5.18
N GLY A 168 0.24 -41.76 6.06
CA GLY A 168 -0.59 -42.92 6.35
C GLY A 168 -2.09 -42.61 6.31
N VAL A 169 -2.92 -43.60 6.61
CA VAL A 169 -4.38 -43.43 6.63
C VAL A 169 -4.78 -42.36 7.65
N GLY A 170 -5.53 -41.36 7.20
CA GLY A 170 -5.97 -40.20 7.98
C GLY A 170 -5.13 -38.94 7.79
N ASP A 171 -3.97 -39.05 7.13
CA ASP A 171 -3.14 -37.89 6.82
C ASP A 171 -3.80 -36.97 5.78
N THR A 172 -3.58 -35.67 5.95
CA THR A 172 -3.93 -34.66 4.94
C THR A 172 -2.75 -34.49 3.99
N VAL A 173 -3.00 -34.63 2.69
CA VAL A 173 -1.99 -34.52 1.63
C VAL A 173 -2.40 -33.50 0.57
N ILE A 174 -1.43 -32.95 -0.14
CA ILE A 174 -1.62 -32.03 -1.26
C ILE A 174 -0.96 -32.58 -2.52
N THR A 175 -1.65 -32.46 -3.66
CA THR A 175 -1.16 -32.93 -4.96
C THR A 175 -0.43 -31.80 -5.70
N ARG A 176 0.72 -32.09 -6.32
CA ARG A 176 1.62 -31.09 -6.93
C ARG A 176 1.59 -31.04 -8.46
N LEU A 177 0.94 -32.01 -9.11
CA LEU A 177 0.91 -32.12 -10.57
C LEU A 177 -0.50 -32.37 -11.08
N ASN A 178 -0.90 -31.67 -12.14
CA ASN A 178 -2.15 -31.95 -12.82
C ASN A 178 -2.06 -33.32 -13.53
N LYS A 179 -2.89 -34.30 -13.16
CA LYS A 179 -2.94 -35.60 -13.86
C LYS A 179 -4.38 -36.01 -14.16
N ARG A 180 -4.86 -35.63 -15.35
CA ARG A 180 -6.25 -35.79 -15.79
C ARG A 180 -6.70 -37.24 -15.95
N GLU A 181 -5.79 -38.19 -16.01
CA GLU A 181 -6.08 -39.62 -16.06
C GLU A 181 -6.47 -40.17 -14.69
N LEU A 182 -6.00 -39.54 -13.61
CA LEU A 182 -6.35 -39.90 -12.25
C LEU A 182 -7.68 -39.24 -11.89
N ARG A 183 -8.76 -40.02 -12.00
CA ARG A 183 -10.13 -39.55 -11.77
C ARG A 183 -10.85 -40.36 -10.72
N THR A 184 -11.86 -39.73 -10.15
CA THR A 184 -12.87 -40.42 -9.34
C THR A 184 -13.59 -41.48 -10.18
N LEU A 185 -14.03 -42.58 -9.55
CA LEU A 185 -14.79 -43.65 -10.22
C LEU A 185 -16.05 -43.14 -10.96
N ALA A 186 -16.65 -42.05 -10.48
CA ALA A 186 -17.80 -41.40 -11.11
C ALA A 186 -17.43 -40.46 -12.28
N GLY A 187 -16.14 -40.28 -12.59
CA GLY A 187 -15.62 -39.50 -13.72
C GLY A 187 -15.75 -37.97 -13.61
N ARG A 188 -16.30 -37.45 -12.50
CA ARG A 188 -16.64 -36.03 -12.34
C ARG A 188 -15.51 -35.15 -11.79
N ASP A 189 -14.52 -35.74 -11.13
CA ASP A 189 -13.40 -35.02 -10.52
C ASP A 189 -12.07 -35.75 -10.80
N TRP A 190 -10.98 -35.00 -10.86
CA TRP A 190 -9.64 -35.46 -11.25
C TRP A 190 -8.55 -34.76 -10.44
N VAL A 191 -7.34 -35.33 -10.42
CA VAL A 191 -6.22 -34.82 -9.61
C VAL A 191 -5.65 -33.52 -10.18
N ARG A 192 -5.90 -32.41 -9.49
CA ARG A 192 -5.32 -31.10 -9.79
C ARG A 192 -4.16 -30.77 -8.86
N ASN A 193 -3.21 -30.00 -9.37
CA ASN A 193 -2.22 -29.34 -8.54
C ASN A 193 -2.91 -28.41 -7.54
N GLY A 194 -2.49 -28.45 -6.27
CA GLY A 194 -3.01 -27.64 -5.17
C GLY A 194 -4.22 -28.23 -4.45
N ASP A 195 -4.85 -29.29 -4.96
CA ASP A 195 -5.98 -29.91 -4.26
C ASP A 195 -5.52 -30.61 -2.97
N ILE A 196 -6.26 -30.38 -1.88
CA ILE A 196 -6.06 -31.02 -0.59
C ILE A 196 -6.96 -32.25 -0.47
N TRP A 197 -6.39 -33.34 0.02
CA TRP A 197 -7.05 -34.62 0.17
C TRP A 197 -6.77 -35.26 1.52
N THR A 198 -7.60 -36.22 1.91
CA THR A 198 -7.31 -37.12 3.03
C THR A 198 -7.00 -38.50 2.50
N VAL A 199 -5.93 -39.11 3.02
CA VAL A 199 -5.59 -40.50 2.75
C VAL A 199 -6.58 -41.41 3.47
N THR A 200 -7.25 -42.27 2.72
CA THR A 200 -8.28 -43.19 3.21
C THR A 200 -7.82 -44.65 3.23
N ALA A 201 -6.84 -45.00 2.40
CA ALA A 201 -6.20 -46.31 2.39
C ALA A 201 -4.76 -46.22 1.83
N VAL A 202 -3.89 -47.11 2.29
CA VAL A 202 -2.51 -47.27 1.81
C VAL A 202 -2.31 -48.73 1.38
N GLY A 203 -1.92 -48.94 0.13
CA GLY A 203 -1.65 -50.25 -0.47
C GLY A 203 -0.24 -50.77 -0.19
N ASP A 204 -0.06 -52.09 -0.32
CA ASP A 204 1.22 -52.79 -0.17
C ASP A 204 2.27 -52.38 -1.20
N ASP A 205 1.81 -51.88 -2.36
CA ASP A 205 2.61 -51.47 -3.51
C ASP A 205 2.98 -49.97 -3.49
N GLY A 206 2.67 -49.26 -2.40
CA GLY A 206 2.89 -47.82 -2.26
C GLY A 206 1.81 -46.95 -2.90
N THR A 207 0.71 -47.54 -3.39
CA THR A 207 -0.46 -46.76 -3.82
C THR A 207 -1.20 -46.17 -2.63
N ILE A 208 -1.82 -45.00 -2.82
CA ILE A 208 -2.71 -44.41 -1.82
C ILE A 208 -4.08 -44.10 -2.41
N THR A 209 -5.12 -44.33 -1.61
CA THR A 209 -6.48 -43.90 -1.95
C THR A 209 -6.78 -42.61 -1.22
N ILE A 210 -7.06 -41.56 -1.97
CA ILE A 210 -7.36 -40.22 -1.46
C ILE A 210 -8.83 -39.87 -1.68
N ALA A 211 -9.40 -39.04 -0.79
CA ALA A 211 -10.74 -38.50 -0.96
C ALA A 211 -10.82 -37.06 -0.43
N ARG A 212 -11.70 -36.23 -1.02
CA ARG A 212 -11.98 -34.89 -0.49
C ARG A 212 -12.71 -35.00 0.84
N ASP A 213 -12.17 -34.39 1.88
CA ASP A 213 -12.83 -34.24 3.18
C ASP A 213 -13.66 -32.96 3.19
N TYR A 214 -14.98 -33.10 3.28
CA TYR A 214 -15.89 -31.97 3.43
C TYR A 214 -16.16 -31.63 4.91
N GLY A 215 -15.38 -32.22 5.82
CA GLY A 215 -15.58 -32.11 7.25
C GLY A 215 -16.88 -32.75 7.71
N THR A 216 -17.39 -32.25 8.82
CA THR A 216 -18.64 -32.70 9.44
C THR A 216 -19.87 -31.88 9.01
N GLY A 217 -19.65 -30.79 8.27
CA GLY A 217 -20.63 -29.77 7.94
C GLY A 217 -20.85 -28.81 9.11
N THR A 218 -20.80 -27.51 8.83
CA THR A 218 -20.76 -26.44 9.84
C THR A 218 -22.04 -25.60 9.83
N THR A 219 -22.36 -25.02 10.99
CA THR A 219 -23.34 -23.93 11.11
C THR A 219 -22.73 -22.84 11.97
N VAL A 220 -22.80 -21.60 11.49
CA VAL A 220 -22.39 -20.40 12.23
C VAL A 220 -23.60 -19.83 12.93
N ARG A 221 -23.46 -19.54 14.22
CA ARG A 221 -24.47 -18.84 15.02
C ARG A 221 -24.31 -17.32 14.89
N ASP A 222 -25.34 -16.59 15.28
CA ASP A 222 -25.32 -15.12 15.27
C ASP A 222 -24.23 -14.53 16.20
N ASP A 223 -23.80 -15.29 17.21
CA ASP A 223 -22.70 -14.94 18.13
C ASP A 223 -21.29 -15.25 17.56
N GLY A 224 -21.20 -15.73 16.32
CA GLY A 224 -19.94 -16.09 15.66
C GLY A 224 -19.40 -17.48 16.01
N ALA A 225 -20.06 -18.24 16.90
CA ALA A 225 -19.61 -19.57 17.25
C ALA A 225 -19.87 -20.57 16.10
N ILE A 226 -18.80 -21.21 15.62
CA ILE A 226 -18.87 -22.27 14.61
C ILE A 226 -19.18 -23.59 15.31
N ARG A 227 -20.30 -24.22 14.97
CA ARG A 227 -20.63 -25.57 15.43
C ARG A 227 -20.56 -26.57 14.28
N ALA A 228 -19.72 -27.58 14.46
CA ALA A 228 -19.74 -28.80 13.66
C ALA A 228 -21.03 -29.61 13.92
N ARG A 229 -21.63 -30.15 12.86
CA ARG A 229 -22.71 -31.13 13.00
C ARG A 229 -22.10 -32.44 13.49
N ARG A 230 -22.77 -33.14 14.42
CA ARG A 230 -22.27 -34.42 15.00
C ARG A 230 -22.22 -35.62 14.02
N ARG A 231 -22.35 -35.42 12.71
CA ARG A 231 -22.16 -36.51 11.75
C ARG A 231 -20.66 -36.64 11.47
N GLY A 232 -20.15 -37.88 11.45
CA GLY A 232 -18.75 -38.16 11.12
C GLY A 232 -18.33 -37.56 9.78
N ARG A 233 -17.02 -37.55 9.51
CA ARG A 233 -16.43 -36.95 8.30
C ARG A 233 -17.14 -37.44 7.04
N ARG A 234 -17.43 -36.52 6.14
CA ARG A 234 -18.04 -36.83 4.85
C ARG A 234 -16.97 -36.78 3.76
N PHE A 235 -16.66 -37.94 3.19
CA PHE A 235 -15.76 -38.03 2.06
C PHE A 235 -16.50 -37.97 0.71
N GLY A 236 -15.88 -37.30 -0.26
CA GLY A 236 -16.30 -37.33 -1.66
C GLY A 236 -15.92 -38.63 -2.39
N GLY A 237 -15.97 -38.61 -3.72
CA GLY A 237 -15.43 -39.70 -4.53
C GLY A 237 -13.93 -39.87 -4.28
N SER A 238 -13.47 -41.12 -4.23
CA SER A 238 -12.06 -41.45 -4.03
C SER A 238 -11.29 -41.57 -5.34
N ILE A 239 -9.98 -41.33 -5.27
CA ILE A 239 -9.02 -41.50 -6.36
C ILE A 239 -7.86 -42.35 -5.84
N VAL A 240 -7.37 -43.29 -6.65
CA VAL A 240 -6.16 -44.06 -6.35
C VAL A 240 -4.98 -43.41 -7.04
N LEU A 241 -3.96 -43.04 -6.27
CA LEU A 241 -2.70 -42.50 -6.77
C LEU A 241 -1.67 -43.64 -6.90
N PRO A 242 -1.04 -43.79 -8.08
CA PRO A 242 0.09 -44.70 -8.28
C PRO A 242 1.28 -44.33 -7.39
N ALA A 243 2.05 -45.32 -6.92
CA ALA A 243 3.21 -45.10 -6.06
C ALA A 243 4.21 -44.09 -6.63
N SER A 244 4.46 -44.12 -7.95
CA SER A 244 5.37 -43.15 -8.59
C SER A 244 4.85 -41.72 -8.51
N TYR A 245 3.54 -41.52 -8.62
CA TYR A 245 2.94 -40.20 -8.47
C TYR A 245 3.00 -39.73 -7.02
N VAL A 246 2.84 -40.64 -6.05
CA VAL A 246 2.95 -40.32 -4.62
C VAL A 246 4.37 -39.87 -4.29
N ALA A 247 5.38 -40.63 -4.72
CA ALA A 247 6.78 -40.34 -4.45
C ALA A 247 7.28 -39.04 -5.11
N GLU A 248 6.69 -38.60 -6.22
CA GLU A 248 7.19 -37.42 -6.95
C GLU A 248 6.31 -36.17 -6.79
N HIS A 249 5.02 -36.33 -6.47
CA HIS A 249 4.03 -35.25 -6.64
C HIS A 249 3.01 -35.15 -5.50
N VAL A 250 3.30 -35.71 -4.34
CA VAL A 250 2.45 -35.58 -3.13
C VAL A 250 3.30 -35.11 -1.96
N ASP A 251 2.83 -34.07 -1.27
CA ASP A 251 3.38 -33.64 0.03
C ASP A 251 2.30 -33.72 1.12
N LEU A 252 2.69 -33.55 2.38
CA LEU A 252 1.74 -33.26 3.45
C LEU A 252 1.03 -31.91 3.21
N GLY A 253 -0.25 -31.84 3.58
CA GLY A 253 -1.13 -30.69 3.32
C GLY A 253 -1.74 -30.08 4.58
N TYR A 254 -1.11 -30.20 5.74
CA TYR A 254 -1.58 -29.57 6.98
C TYR A 254 -1.32 -28.05 6.98
N ALA A 255 -0.13 -27.67 6.51
CA ALA A 255 0.27 -26.32 6.19
C ALA A 255 0.60 -26.19 4.70
N VAL A 256 0.35 -25.01 4.13
CA VAL A 256 0.62 -24.69 2.72
C VAL A 256 1.15 -23.26 2.58
N THR A 257 1.80 -22.96 1.45
CA THR A 257 2.11 -21.56 1.12
C THR A 257 0.88 -20.82 0.60
N ALA A 258 0.88 -19.50 0.68
CA ALA A 258 -0.22 -18.67 0.14
C ALA A 258 -0.49 -18.94 -1.35
N TYR A 259 0.58 -19.11 -2.16
CA TYR A 259 0.48 -19.50 -3.57
C TYR A 259 -0.28 -20.81 -3.77
N ARG A 260 -0.03 -21.81 -2.92
CA ARG A 260 -0.75 -23.09 -3.00
C ARG A 260 -2.16 -23.01 -2.44
N ALA A 261 -2.43 -22.06 -1.56
CA ALA A 261 -3.76 -21.84 -1.00
C ALA A 261 -4.71 -21.14 -1.98
N GLN A 262 -4.21 -20.56 -3.08
CA GLN A 262 -5.05 -19.90 -4.08
C GLN A 262 -6.09 -20.88 -4.65
N GLY A 263 -7.32 -20.40 -4.84
CA GLY A 263 -8.47 -21.23 -5.21
C GLY A 263 -9.04 -22.13 -4.10
N ILE A 264 -8.24 -22.52 -3.07
CA ILE A 264 -8.71 -23.36 -1.97
C ILE A 264 -9.77 -22.61 -1.14
N THR A 265 -10.75 -23.35 -0.63
CA THR A 265 -11.78 -22.85 0.29
C THR A 265 -11.94 -23.82 1.46
N THR A 266 -11.80 -23.31 2.68
CA THR A 266 -11.92 -24.06 3.94
C THR A 266 -12.99 -23.44 4.85
N ASP A 267 -13.29 -24.08 5.98
CA ASP A 267 -14.15 -23.50 7.01
C ASP A 267 -13.43 -22.34 7.70
N THR A 268 -12.17 -22.56 8.09
CA THR A 268 -11.31 -21.56 8.76
C THR A 268 -9.91 -21.53 8.14
N ALA A 269 -9.23 -20.39 8.28
CA ALA A 269 -7.85 -20.22 7.85
C ALA A 269 -7.03 -19.48 8.91
N HIS A 270 -5.81 -19.96 9.14
CA HIS A 270 -4.83 -19.39 10.06
C HIS A 270 -3.58 -19.03 9.28
N VAL A 271 -3.18 -17.76 9.32
CA VAL A 271 -2.11 -17.21 8.47
C VAL A 271 -0.99 -16.71 9.36
N LEU A 272 0.21 -17.26 9.19
CA LEU A 272 1.44 -16.68 9.71
C LEU A 272 1.89 -15.57 8.75
N VAL A 273 2.09 -14.37 9.28
CA VAL A 273 2.45 -13.18 8.50
C VAL A 273 3.78 -12.64 8.99
N GLU A 274 4.69 -12.41 8.05
CA GLU A 274 6.01 -11.86 8.32
C GLU A 274 6.08 -10.39 7.87
N PRO A 275 7.02 -9.59 8.40
CA PRO A 275 7.22 -8.21 7.96
C PRO A 275 7.57 -8.07 6.47
N THR A 276 8.10 -9.12 5.86
CA THR A 276 8.45 -9.20 4.43
C THR A 276 7.28 -9.65 3.55
N SER A 277 6.16 -10.08 4.15
CA SER A 277 4.99 -10.52 3.39
C SER A 277 4.47 -9.41 2.47
N THR A 278 3.96 -9.80 1.31
CA THR A 278 3.34 -8.87 0.35
C THR A 278 1.84 -8.76 0.57
N ARG A 279 1.24 -7.65 0.11
CA ARG A 279 -0.20 -7.40 0.14
C ARG A 279 -0.97 -8.53 -0.54
N GLU A 280 -0.52 -8.97 -1.71
CA GLU A 280 -1.21 -9.99 -2.51
C GLU A 280 -1.19 -11.35 -1.79
N THR A 281 -0.04 -11.72 -1.20
CA THR A 281 0.11 -12.91 -0.33
C THR A 281 -0.85 -12.83 0.86
N PHE A 282 -0.87 -11.69 1.55
CA PHE A 282 -1.73 -11.49 2.72
C PHE A 282 -3.22 -11.54 2.35
N TYR A 283 -3.61 -10.87 1.27
CA TYR A 283 -4.99 -10.87 0.76
C TYR A 283 -5.45 -12.29 0.38
N VAL A 284 -4.64 -13.03 -0.38
CA VAL A 284 -4.97 -14.42 -0.73
C VAL A 284 -5.12 -15.25 0.54
N ALA A 285 -4.17 -15.18 1.48
CA ALA A 285 -4.21 -15.97 2.70
C ALA A 285 -5.45 -15.65 3.58
N MET A 286 -5.81 -14.36 3.72
CA MET A 286 -6.94 -13.89 4.52
C MET A 286 -8.33 -14.12 3.90
N THR A 287 -8.40 -14.82 2.76
CA THR A 287 -9.66 -15.09 2.04
C THR A 287 -9.93 -16.58 1.78
N ARG A 288 -9.23 -17.48 2.48
CA ARG A 288 -9.37 -18.93 2.30
C ARG A 288 -10.52 -19.53 3.12
N GLY A 289 -10.73 -19.04 4.34
CA GLY A 289 -11.78 -19.49 5.26
C GLY A 289 -13.15 -18.86 4.97
N ARG A 290 -14.20 -19.67 5.01
CA ARG A 290 -15.61 -19.23 4.86
C ARG A 290 -16.17 -18.56 6.11
N HIS A 291 -15.73 -19.01 7.29
CA HIS A 291 -16.27 -18.59 8.57
C HIS A 291 -15.30 -17.71 9.36
N SER A 292 -14.01 -17.93 9.22
CA SER A 292 -12.99 -17.09 9.87
C SER A 292 -11.64 -17.16 9.18
N ASN A 293 -10.97 -16.02 9.15
CA ASN A 293 -9.57 -15.88 8.75
C ASN A 293 -8.83 -15.13 9.88
N HIS A 294 -7.73 -15.72 10.35
CA HIS A 294 -6.91 -15.16 11.43
C HIS A 294 -5.48 -14.92 10.95
N ALA A 295 -4.94 -13.76 11.30
CA ALA A 295 -3.55 -13.38 11.05
C ALA A 295 -2.75 -13.39 12.36
N TYR A 296 -1.61 -14.07 12.33
CA TYR A 296 -0.63 -14.17 13.39
C TYR A 296 0.65 -13.49 12.89
N VAL A 297 0.89 -12.28 13.37
CA VAL A 297 1.90 -11.36 12.82
C VAL A 297 3.17 -11.42 13.64
N THR A 298 4.26 -11.84 13.02
CA THR A 298 5.58 -11.84 13.67
C THR A 298 6.12 -10.41 13.73
N LEU A 299 6.64 -10.03 14.90
CA LEU A 299 7.15 -8.68 15.16
C LEU A 299 8.68 -8.61 15.11
N ASP A 300 9.33 -9.76 15.25
CA ASP A 300 10.77 -9.98 15.12
C ASP A 300 11.15 -10.28 13.66
N ARG A 301 12.29 -9.73 13.21
CA ARG A 301 12.89 -10.12 11.92
C ARG A 301 13.75 -11.36 12.16
N ALA A 302 13.66 -12.34 11.26
CA ALA A 302 14.42 -13.59 11.35
C ALA A 302 15.96 -13.42 11.29
N ASP A 303 16.46 -12.21 10.96
CA ASP A 303 17.89 -11.89 10.87
C ASP A 303 18.41 -11.21 12.16
N ASP A 304 18.37 -11.95 13.27
CA ASP A 304 18.81 -11.52 14.61
C ASP A 304 20.36 -11.41 14.76
N HIS A 305 21.08 -11.21 13.65
CA HIS A 305 22.53 -10.97 13.59
C HIS A 305 22.93 -9.71 12.81
N ALA A 306 21.99 -8.97 12.22
CA ALA A 306 22.27 -7.64 11.68
C ALA A 306 22.07 -6.58 12.78
N GLN A 307 23.03 -5.66 12.93
CA GLN A 307 22.92 -4.56 13.88
C GLN A 307 21.62 -3.76 13.65
N PRO A 308 20.95 -3.26 14.71
CA PRO A 308 19.76 -2.42 14.57
C PRO A 308 20.03 -1.25 13.63
N HIS A 309 19.21 -1.10 12.60
CA HIS A 309 19.32 0.05 11.71
C HIS A 309 18.74 1.29 12.41
N PRO A 310 19.31 2.49 12.21
CA PRO A 310 18.71 3.72 12.71
C PRO A 310 17.37 3.95 11.99
N GLY A 311 16.26 3.54 12.60
CA GLY A 311 14.92 3.55 12.01
C GLY A 311 14.05 2.35 12.38
N ASP A 312 14.60 1.30 13.00
CA ASP A 312 13.78 0.22 13.56
C ASP A 312 12.97 0.75 14.75
N ASP A 313 11.65 0.72 14.64
CA ASP A 313 10.73 1.12 15.71
C ASP A 313 10.76 0.04 16.81
N PRO A 314 11.25 0.35 18.03
CA PRO A 314 11.28 -0.62 19.13
C PRO A 314 9.88 -0.99 19.66
N ILE A 315 8.81 -0.45 19.07
CA ILE A 315 7.40 -0.73 19.40
C ILE A 315 6.64 -1.16 18.13
N ALA A 316 7.23 -2.04 17.31
CA ALA A 316 6.50 -2.66 16.21
C ALA A 316 5.24 -3.36 16.76
N THR A 317 4.07 -2.97 16.27
CA THR A 317 2.79 -3.62 16.59
C THR A 317 2.34 -4.44 15.39
N ALA A 318 1.46 -5.43 15.59
CA ALA A 318 0.88 -6.19 14.47
C ALA A 318 0.27 -5.26 13.41
N ARG A 319 -0.29 -4.13 13.85
CA ARG A 319 -0.84 -3.11 12.97
C ARG A 319 0.22 -2.42 12.12
N SER A 320 1.36 -2.01 12.69
CA SER A 320 2.41 -1.32 11.91
C SER A 320 3.10 -2.26 10.93
N VAL A 321 3.29 -3.52 11.31
CA VAL A 321 3.79 -4.57 10.40
C VAL A 321 2.81 -4.80 9.25
N LEU A 322 1.52 -5.02 9.54
CA LEU A 322 0.50 -5.20 8.50
C LEU A 322 0.28 -3.96 7.64
N TYR A 323 0.48 -2.77 8.20
CA TYR A 323 0.51 -1.54 7.40
C TYR A 323 1.63 -1.62 6.36
N GLY A 324 2.84 -2.01 6.76
CA GLY A 324 3.97 -2.27 5.86
C GLY A 324 3.64 -3.31 4.79
N VAL A 325 3.07 -4.45 5.18
CA VAL A 325 2.63 -5.53 4.27
C VAL A 325 1.61 -5.02 3.25
N LEU A 326 0.63 -4.20 3.65
CA LEU A 326 -0.35 -3.61 2.71
C LEU A 326 0.27 -2.60 1.74
N GLN A 327 1.39 -1.96 2.09
CA GLN A 327 2.15 -1.09 1.19
C GLN A 327 3.17 -1.88 0.33
N HIS A 328 3.53 -3.09 0.75
CA HIS A 328 4.47 -3.94 0.04
C HIS A 328 3.74 -4.78 -1.02
N SER A 329 3.69 -4.29 -2.27
CA SER A 329 3.15 -5.08 -3.38
C SER A 329 4.23 -5.98 -3.97
N GLY A 330 3.94 -7.28 -4.06
CA GLY A 330 4.80 -8.29 -4.68
C GLY A 330 4.55 -8.47 -6.18
N ALA A 331 3.68 -7.65 -6.77
CA ALA A 331 3.46 -7.65 -8.21
C ALA A 331 4.73 -7.17 -8.92
N GLU A 332 5.30 -8.02 -9.78
CA GLU A 332 6.30 -7.55 -10.74
C GLU A 332 5.61 -6.54 -11.65
N LEU A 333 5.99 -5.28 -11.49
CA LEU A 333 5.53 -4.21 -12.35
C LEU A 333 5.96 -4.55 -13.79
N SER A 334 5.04 -4.41 -14.75
CA SER A 334 5.42 -4.53 -16.17
C SER A 334 6.53 -3.54 -16.50
N ALA A 335 7.34 -3.76 -17.54
CA ALA A 335 8.41 -2.82 -17.91
C ALA A 335 7.93 -1.36 -18.07
N HIS A 336 6.67 -1.15 -18.45
CA HIS A 336 6.04 0.17 -18.50
C HIS A 336 5.74 0.73 -17.09
N GLU A 337 5.19 -0.10 -16.20
CA GLU A 337 4.92 0.27 -14.81
C GLU A 337 6.20 0.37 -13.96
N THR A 338 7.26 -0.36 -14.24
CA THR A 338 8.58 -0.18 -13.60
C THR A 338 9.10 1.21 -13.94
N ILE A 339 9.00 1.63 -15.21
CA ILE A 339 9.40 2.98 -15.62
C ILE A 339 8.54 4.04 -14.94
N VAL A 340 7.22 3.84 -14.87
CA VAL A 340 6.30 4.80 -14.21
C VAL A 340 6.51 4.81 -12.69
N ALA A 341 6.59 3.67 -12.02
CA ALA A 341 6.77 3.58 -10.58
C ALA A 341 8.18 4.00 -10.14
N GLU A 342 9.22 3.71 -10.90
CA GLU A 342 10.53 4.31 -10.69
C GLU A 342 10.44 5.82 -10.92
N GLN A 343 9.78 6.31 -11.96
CA GLN A 343 9.56 7.76 -12.15
C GLN A 343 8.71 8.40 -11.04
N GLU A 344 7.78 7.68 -10.40
CA GLU A 344 6.96 8.19 -9.29
C GLU A 344 7.70 8.13 -7.94
N GLN A 345 8.46 7.07 -7.69
CA GLN A 345 9.24 6.88 -6.47
C GLN A 345 10.49 7.76 -6.44
N TRP A 346 11.12 7.98 -7.60
CA TRP A 346 12.21 8.95 -7.82
C TRP A 346 11.71 10.37 -8.15
N GLY A 347 10.39 10.55 -8.40
CA GLY A 347 9.80 11.84 -8.79
C GLY A 347 8.87 12.50 -7.77
N SER A 348 8.72 11.97 -6.56
CA SER A 348 7.96 12.67 -5.50
C SER A 348 8.63 14.01 -5.13
N ILE A 349 7.84 14.99 -4.65
CA ILE A 349 8.35 16.32 -4.33
C ILE A 349 9.38 16.28 -3.20
N ALA A 350 9.34 15.30 -2.29
CA ALA A 350 10.28 15.24 -1.16
C ALA A 350 11.76 15.07 -1.58
N PRO A 351 12.15 14.05 -2.36
CA PRO A 351 13.50 13.91 -2.91
C PRO A 351 13.91 15.13 -3.75
N LEU A 352 13.06 15.59 -4.67
CA LEU A 352 13.35 16.75 -5.52
C LEU A 352 13.59 18.03 -4.71
N ALA A 353 12.79 18.23 -3.64
CA ALA A 353 12.96 19.34 -2.72
C ALA A 353 14.25 19.23 -1.91
N ALA A 354 14.61 18.03 -1.45
CA ALA A 354 15.86 17.80 -0.70
C ALA A 354 17.09 18.07 -1.58
N GLU A 355 17.08 17.60 -2.84
CA GLU A 355 18.13 17.90 -3.82
C GLU A 355 18.22 19.40 -4.08
N TYR A 356 17.08 20.05 -4.35
CA TYR A 356 17.01 21.50 -4.56
C TYR A 356 17.56 22.27 -3.36
N GLU A 357 17.19 21.90 -2.13
CA GLU A 357 17.64 22.54 -0.90
C GLU A 357 19.16 22.39 -0.70
N THR A 358 19.73 21.23 -1.00
CA THR A 358 21.18 20.98 -0.97
C THR A 358 21.93 21.84 -1.99
N ILE A 359 21.46 21.88 -3.24
CA ILE A 359 22.08 22.71 -4.29
C ILE A 359 21.97 24.18 -3.91
N ALA A 360 20.82 24.62 -3.40
CA ALA A 360 20.58 25.99 -2.99
C ALA A 360 21.44 26.39 -1.77
N ALA A 361 21.74 25.45 -0.86
CA ALA A 361 22.64 25.68 0.26
C ALA A 361 24.06 25.94 -0.22
N ALA A 362 24.59 25.09 -1.10
CA ALA A 362 25.90 25.29 -1.70
C ALA A 362 25.97 26.58 -2.55
N ALA A 363 24.96 26.80 -3.41
CA ALA A 363 24.96 27.89 -4.39
C ALA A 363 24.87 29.29 -3.78
N GLN A 364 24.33 29.41 -2.58
CA GLN A 364 24.16 30.69 -1.89
C GLN A 364 25.11 30.84 -0.68
N HIS A 365 25.95 29.84 -0.41
CA HIS A 365 26.86 29.84 0.74
C HIS A 365 27.67 31.14 0.83
N ASP A 366 28.41 31.47 -0.24
CA ASP A 366 29.28 32.65 -0.27
C ASP A 366 28.51 33.97 -0.17
N ARG A 367 27.31 33.99 -0.74
CA ARG A 367 26.42 35.15 -0.64
C ARG A 367 25.99 35.38 0.81
N TRP A 368 25.56 34.34 1.52
CA TRP A 368 25.15 34.45 2.91
C TRP A 368 26.32 34.73 3.84
N ALA A 369 27.49 34.11 3.61
CA ALA A 369 28.72 34.43 4.32
C ALA A 369 29.10 35.92 4.15
N THR A 370 28.95 36.46 2.94
CA THR A 370 29.19 37.90 2.66
C THR A 370 28.18 38.79 3.37
N LEU A 371 26.90 38.38 3.41
CA LEU A 371 25.87 39.10 4.16
C LEU A 371 26.17 39.14 5.67
N ILE A 372 26.65 38.03 6.26
CA ILE A 372 27.06 37.98 7.67
C ILE A 372 28.28 38.87 7.91
N ARG A 373 29.32 38.81 7.07
CA ARG A 373 30.47 39.72 7.21
C ARG A 373 30.08 41.19 7.17
N ASN A 374 29.06 41.54 6.39
CA ASN A 374 28.57 42.91 6.25
C ASN A 374 27.45 43.27 7.25
N SER A 375 27.09 42.39 8.18
CA SER A 375 25.96 42.61 9.09
C SER A 375 26.27 43.51 10.30
N GLY A 376 27.50 44.00 10.43
CA GLY A 376 27.96 44.79 11.58
C GLY A 376 28.48 43.98 12.77
N LEU A 377 28.70 42.66 12.57
CA LEU A 377 29.51 41.85 13.48
C LEU A 377 30.99 42.22 13.36
N THR A 378 31.79 41.93 14.40
CA THR A 378 33.25 41.96 14.24
C THR A 378 33.70 40.84 13.31
N HIS A 379 34.91 40.94 12.75
CA HIS A 379 35.43 39.91 11.85
C HIS A 379 35.45 38.53 12.51
N GLU A 380 35.93 38.43 13.75
CA GLU A 380 35.96 37.18 14.52
C GLU A 380 34.57 36.59 14.76
N GLN A 381 33.59 37.43 15.10
CA GLN A 381 32.20 36.99 15.30
C GLN A 381 31.54 36.51 14.01
N ALA A 382 31.83 37.17 12.89
CA ALA A 382 31.29 36.81 11.59
C ALA A 382 31.84 35.45 11.13
N GLU A 383 33.15 35.23 11.21
CA GLU A 383 33.74 33.95 10.82
C GLU A 383 33.30 32.81 11.76
N SER A 384 33.22 33.05 13.08
CA SER A 384 32.67 32.08 14.03
C SER A 384 31.21 31.69 13.71
N ALA A 385 30.39 32.64 13.23
CA ALA A 385 29.02 32.35 12.81
C ALA A 385 28.93 31.60 11.47
N ILE A 386 29.92 31.76 10.59
CA ILE A 386 29.98 31.07 9.29
C ILE A 386 30.46 29.62 9.45
N GLU A 387 31.41 29.39 10.35
CA GLU A 387 31.96 28.06 10.65
C GLU A 387 31.07 27.20 11.56
N SER A 388 30.02 27.78 12.16
CA SER A 388 29.08 27.07 13.02
C SER A 388 28.19 26.09 12.25
N ASP A 389 27.88 24.94 12.86
CA ASP A 389 26.87 23.98 12.38
C ASP A 389 25.48 24.62 12.21
N ALA A 390 25.18 25.71 12.93
CA ALA A 390 23.94 26.45 12.83
C ALA A 390 23.88 27.40 11.61
N PHE A 391 24.99 27.56 10.85
CA PHE A 391 25.02 28.40 9.65
C PHE A 391 24.08 27.88 8.54
N GLY A 392 24.00 26.56 8.34
CA GLY A 392 23.08 25.94 7.37
C GLY A 392 21.61 26.29 7.63
N PRO A 393 21.08 26.04 8.86
CA PRO A 393 19.75 26.49 9.28
C PRO A 393 19.54 28.00 9.12
N LEU A 394 20.51 28.84 9.53
CA LEU A 394 20.44 30.30 9.35
C LEU A 394 20.31 30.70 7.87
N ALA A 395 21.11 30.09 6.99
CA ALA A 395 21.05 30.32 5.55
C ALA A 395 19.69 29.92 4.95
N ALA A 396 19.10 28.81 5.42
CA ALA A 396 17.76 28.39 5.01
C ALA A 396 16.68 29.39 5.45
N GLU A 397 16.77 29.94 6.65
CA GLU A 397 15.86 30.99 7.13
C GLU A 397 16.02 32.32 6.37
N LEU A 398 17.26 32.72 6.05
CA LEU A 398 17.52 33.90 5.23
C LEU A 398 16.95 33.75 3.81
N ARG A 399 17.12 32.59 3.18
CA ARG A 399 16.50 32.26 1.89
C ARG A 399 14.98 32.33 1.98
N ARG A 400 14.38 31.79 3.04
CA ARG A 400 12.94 31.86 3.28
C ARG A 400 12.45 33.31 3.45
N ALA A 401 13.17 34.12 4.22
CA ALA A 401 12.87 35.53 4.40
C ALA A 401 12.89 36.28 3.05
N GLU A 402 13.91 36.04 2.22
CA GLU A 402 14.03 36.62 0.89
C GLU A 402 12.90 36.17 -0.06
N ALA A 403 12.57 34.87 -0.08
CA ALA A 403 11.46 34.33 -0.86
C ALA A 403 10.11 34.96 -0.46
N ASN A 404 9.97 35.32 0.81
CA ASN A 404 8.84 36.07 1.37
C ASN A 404 8.98 37.60 1.23
N ARG A 405 9.94 38.08 0.43
CA ARG A 405 10.19 39.49 0.09
C ARG A 405 10.69 40.37 1.24
N HIS A 406 11.26 39.79 2.30
CA HIS A 406 12.01 40.57 3.28
C HIS A 406 13.33 41.05 2.65
N ASN A 407 13.68 42.32 2.88
CA ASN A 407 14.99 42.84 2.52
C ASN A 407 16.02 42.37 3.55
N VAL A 408 16.70 41.25 3.28
CA VAL A 408 17.66 40.63 4.19
C VAL A 408 18.89 41.50 4.45
N ASP A 409 19.34 42.28 3.46
CA ASP A 409 20.45 43.24 3.58
C ASP A 409 20.16 44.36 4.57
N ALA A 410 18.89 44.78 4.71
CA ALA A 410 18.47 45.75 5.72
C ALA A 410 18.05 45.11 7.05
N LEU A 411 17.54 43.87 7.00
CA LEU A 411 17.03 43.15 8.16
C LEU A 411 18.16 42.67 9.06
N LEU A 412 19.18 42.01 8.50
CA LEU A 412 20.22 41.37 9.30
C LEU A 412 21.03 42.38 10.13
N PRO A 413 21.51 43.52 9.58
CA PRO A 413 22.21 44.52 10.39
C PRO A 413 21.37 45.08 11.54
N ARG A 414 20.06 45.25 11.33
CA ARG A 414 19.14 45.69 12.39
C ARG A 414 19.01 44.65 13.51
N LEU A 415 18.98 43.36 13.17
CA LEU A 415 18.89 42.27 14.15
C LEU A 415 20.19 42.09 14.94
N VAL A 416 21.33 42.33 14.31
CA VAL A 416 22.65 42.35 14.95
C VAL A 416 22.74 43.51 15.94
N ALA A 417 22.35 44.72 15.53
CA ALA A 417 22.41 45.91 16.37
C ALA A 417 21.40 45.91 17.55
N ALA A 418 20.32 45.12 17.47
CA ALA A 418 19.25 45.13 18.47
C ALA A 418 19.70 44.62 19.87
N ARG A 419 20.65 43.69 19.93
CA ARG A 419 21.19 43.14 21.18
C ARG A 419 22.57 42.53 20.92
N GLY A 420 23.55 42.83 21.78
CA GLY A 420 24.90 42.28 21.71
C GLY A 420 24.94 40.75 21.86
N PHE A 421 26.11 40.17 21.60
CA PHE A 421 26.36 38.72 21.60
C PHE A 421 27.33 38.27 22.70
N GLY A 422 27.57 39.10 23.72
CA GLY A 422 28.54 38.81 24.79
C GLY A 422 28.14 37.63 25.69
N ASP A 423 26.87 37.21 25.65
CA ASP A 423 26.28 36.08 26.37
C ASP A 423 25.90 34.91 25.45
N ALA A 424 26.30 34.93 24.17
CA ALA A 424 25.89 33.92 23.18
C ALA A 424 26.97 32.84 23.01
N ASP A 425 26.60 31.58 23.28
CA ASP A 425 27.46 30.42 23.03
C ASP A 425 27.61 30.13 21.52
N ASP A 426 26.56 30.41 20.72
CA ASP A 426 26.57 30.29 19.26
C ASP A 426 25.83 31.48 18.62
N ILE A 427 26.58 32.34 17.92
CA ILE A 427 26.08 33.55 17.26
C ILE A 427 25.13 33.18 16.11
N ALA A 428 25.42 32.12 15.35
CA ALA A 428 24.61 31.69 14.22
C ALA A 428 23.25 31.16 14.68
N ALA A 429 23.21 30.38 15.76
CA ALA A 429 21.96 29.91 16.37
C ALA A 429 21.09 31.08 16.89
N VAL A 430 21.71 32.09 17.52
CA VAL A 430 21.00 33.30 17.98
C VAL A 430 20.46 34.11 16.80
N LEU A 431 21.24 34.27 15.73
CA LEU A 431 20.80 34.95 14.52
C LEU A 431 19.66 34.20 13.82
N HIS A 432 19.74 32.87 13.74
CA HIS A 432 18.68 32.01 13.21
C HIS A 432 17.36 32.28 13.94
N TYR A 433 17.37 32.20 15.28
CA TYR A 433 16.19 32.50 16.10
C TYR A 433 15.67 33.94 15.91
N ARG A 434 16.56 34.93 15.82
CA ARG A 434 16.17 36.33 15.61
C ARG A 434 15.53 36.55 14.24
N VAL A 435 16.07 35.94 13.19
CA VAL A 435 15.52 36.01 11.82
C VAL A 435 14.17 35.32 11.77
N GLU A 436 14.05 34.12 12.32
CA GLU A 436 12.78 33.37 12.42
C GLU A 436 11.70 34.24 13.10
N ARG A 437 12.01 34.80 14.27
CA ARG A 437 11.07 35.64 15.02
C ARG A 437 10.68 36.93 14.29
N ALA A 438 11.63 37.55 13.58
CA ALA A 438 11.38 38.78 12.84
C ALA A 438 10.59 38.55 11.54
N THR A 439 10.63 37.34 11.00
CA THR A 439 10.00 36.96 9.72
C THR A 439 8.77 36.07 9.88
N ALA A 440 8.40 35.73 11.12
CA ALA A 440 7.18 35.01 11.46
C ALA A 440 5.89 35.68 10.92
N ARG A 441 5.94 36.99 10.62
CA ARG A 441 4.87 37.70 9.91
C ARG A 441 5.34 38.05 8.48
N PRO A 442 4.51 37.83 7.44
CA PRO A 442 4.87 38.18 6.07
C PRO A 442 5.23 39.67 5.93
N ALA A 443 6.25 39.98 5.14
CA ALA A 443 6.60 41.36 4.80
C ALA A 443 5.42 42.10 4.16
N GLY A 444 4.92 43.15 4.84
CA GLY A 444 3.96 44.11 4.32
C GLY A 444 2.51 43.91 4.78
N SER A 445 2.12 44.59 5.88
CA SER A 445 0.72 44.85 6.21
C SER A 445 0.22 46.05 5.38
N GLY A 446 -0.14 45.84 4.11
CA GLY A 446 -0.60 46.93 3.23
C GLY A 446 -1.13 46.48 1.86
N ARG A 447 -1.87 47.37 1.18
CA ARG A 447 -2.65 47.17 -0.06
C ARG A 447 -1.85 46.82 -1.34
N THR A 448 -0.54 46.55 -1.24
CA THR A 448 0.35 46.22 -2.37
C THR A 448 1.23 45.00 -2.05
N ARG A 449 0.60 43.85 -1.82
CA ARG A 449 1.30 42.59 -1.54
C ARG A 449 1.94 42.05 -2.83
N LYS A 450 3.28 42.10 -2.95
CA LYS A 450 4.00 41.34 -3.99
C LYS A 450 3.89 39.84 -3.68
N PRO A 451 3.67 38.96 -4.67
CA PRO A 451 3.62 37.53 -4.43
C PRO A 451 4.97 37.01 -3.94
N SER A 452 4.92 36.06 -3.00
CA SER A 452 6.08 35.27 -2.56
C SER A 452 6.62 34.44 -3.73
N ARG A 453 7.91 34.17 -3.70
CA ARG A 453 8.59 33.35 -4.71
C ARG A 453 8.83 31.96 -4.15
N LEU A 454 7.83 31.10 -4.35
CA LEU A 454 7.80 29.74 -3.84
C LEU A 454 7.55 28.78 -4.99
N ILE A 455 8.30 27.68 -5.02
CA ILE A 455 8.15 26.57 -5.97
C ILE A 455 7.03 25.67 -5.46
N ALA A 456 6.05 25.37 -6.32
CA ALA A 456 4.81 24.68 -5.98
C ALA A 456 4.05 25.30 -4.79
N GLY A 457 4.33 26.58 -4.48
CA GLY A 457 3.78 27.30 -3.34
C GLY A 457 4.32 26.90 -1.96
N LEU A 458 5.33 26.01 -1.89
CA LEU A 458 5.89 25.50 -0.64
C LEU A 458 7.38 25.83 -0.49
N ILE A 459 8.21 25.50 -1.48
CA ILE A 459 9.67 25.53 -1.32
C ILE A 459 10.20 26.95 -1.63
N PRO A 460 11.00 27.58 -0.75
CA PRO A 460 11.60 28.88 -1.02
C PRO A 460 12.55 28.87 -2.22
N GLN A 461 12.24 29.66 -3.26
CA GLN A 461 13.09 29.77 -4.43
C GLN A 461 14.41 30.49 -4.09
N ALA A 462 15.52 29.98 -4.62
CA ALA A 462 16.86 30.50 -4.41
C ALA A 462 17.10 31.63 -5.42
N HIS A 463 17.76 32.69 -4.96
CA HIS A 463 17.98 33.90 -5.73
C HIS A 463 19.44 34.35 -5.67
N GLY A 464 19.85 35.11 -6.67
CA GLY A 464 21.20 35.70 -6.71
C GLY A 464 22.32 34.66 -6.81
N VAL A 465 22.02 33.46 -7.30
CA VAL A 465 23.02 32.43 -7.60
C VAL A 465 23.84 32.89 -8.79
N ILE A 466 25.16 33.00 -8.61
CA ILE A 466 26.09 33.53 -9.63
C ILE A 466 26.58 32.40 -10.55
N ASP A 467 26.89 31.24 -9.98
CA ASP A 467 27.34 30.07 -10.73
C ASP A 467 26.26 29.61 -11.74
N ALA A 468 26.66 29.44 -13.00
CA ALA A 468 25.73 29.15 -14.09
C ALA A 468 25.25 27.69 -14.07
N GLU A 469 26.10 26.75 -13.66
CA GLU A 469 25.76 25.33 -13.58
C GLU A 469 24.81 25.07 -12.42
N MET A 470 25.09 25.65 -11.24
CA MET A 470 24.21 25.56 -10.07
C MET A 470 22.87 26.25 -10.32
N ARG A 471 22.86 27.39 -11.05
CA ARG A 471 21.60 28.04 -11.44
C ARG A 471 20.77 27.14 -12.35
N LYS A 472 21.38 26.58 -13.40
CA LYS A 472 20.72 25.65 -14.31
C LYS A 472 20.16 24.43 -13.56
N ALA A 473 20.95 23.87 -12.65
CA ALA A 473 20.54 22.77 -11.79
C ALA A 473 19.31 23.11 -10.91
N LEU A 474 19.27 24.30 -10.33
CA LEU A 474 18.12 24.79 -9.55
C LEU A 474 16.89 24.99 -10.43
N ASP A 475 17.05 25.59 -11.62
CA ASP A 475 15.97 25.81 -12.58
C ASP A 475 15.35 24.47 -13.05
N GLU A 476 16.19 23.48 -13.37
CA GLU A 476 15.74 22.12 -13.73
C GLU A 476 14.95 21.45 -12.60
N ARG A 477 15.41 21.58 -11.34
CA ARG A 477 14.70 20.99 -10.19
C ARG A 477 13.39 21.74 -9.91
N GLU A 478 13.36 23.06 -10.09
CA GLU A 478 12.14 23.86 -9.99
C GLU A 478 11.09 23.39 -11.01
N GLU A 479 11.48 23.20 -12.28
CA GLU A 479 10.58 22.69 -13.32
C GLU A 479 10.04 21.30 -12.99
N LEU A 480 10.88 20.39 -12.49
CA LEU A 480 10.46 19.04 -12.09
C LEU A 480 9.47 19.06 -10.92
N ILE A 481 9.72 19.87 -9.89
CA ILE A 481 8.83 20.00 -8.73
C ILE A 481 7.47 20.58 -9.17
N GLU A 482 7.49 21.61 -10.01
CA GLU A 482 6.27 22.22 -10.54
C GLU A 482 5.49 21.19 -11.38
N ALA A 483 6.14 20.48 -12.29
CA ALA A 483 5.50 19.45 -13.11
C ALA A 483 4.89 18.32 -12.25
N ARG A 484 5.59 17.85 -11.22
CA ARG A 484 5.07 16.84 -10.29
C ARG A 484 3.84 17.34 -9.53
N ALA A 485 3.86 18.58 -9.05
CA ALA A 485 2.72 19.16 -8.35
C ALA A 485 1.46 19.27 -9.22
N ASP A 486 1.64 19.58 -10.51
CA ASP A 486 0.53 19.58 -11.48
C ASP A 486 0.02 18.15 -11.74
N ALA A 487 0.93 17.20 -11.99
CA ALA A 487 0.57 15.80 -12.22
C ALA A 487 -0.19 15.19 -11.02
N ALA A 488 0.27 15.46 -9.80
CA ALA A 488 -0.37 14.99 -8.57
C ALA A 488 -1.79 15.55 -8.40
N LEU A 489 -2.02 16.82 -8.77
CA LEU A 489 -3.37 17.39 -8.76
C LEU A 489 -4.26 16.73 -9.82
N GLU A 490 -3.77 16.58 -11.05
CA GLU A 490 -4.57 16.01 -12.15
C GLU A 490 -4.94 14.55 -11.90
N ALA A 491 -4.00 13.74 -11.40
CA ALA A 491 -4.26 12.36 -11.02
C ALA A 491 -5.35 12.29 -9.95
N ALA A 492 -5.23 13.09 -8.88
CA ALA A 492 -6.22 13.12 -7.80
C ALA A 492 -7.62 13.56 -8.26
N LEU A 493 -7.70 14.49 -9.21
CA LEU A 493 -8.97 14.93 -9.79
C LEU A 493 -9.57 13.85 -10.71
N THR A 494 -8.74 13.19 -11.52
CA THR A 494 -9.18 12.13 -12.45
C THR A 494 -9.69 10.90 -11.70
N GLU A 495 -8.99 10.51 -10.64
CA GLU A 495 -9.36 9.38 -9.77
C GLU A 495 -10.48 9.71 -8.78
N ASN A 496 -10.97 10.95 -8.76
CA ASN A 496 -11.95 11.43 -7.78
C ASN A 496 -11.52 11.16 -6.33
N ALA A 497 -10.24 11.38 -6.01
CA ALA A 497 -9.68 11.11 -4.69
C ALA A 497 -10.51 11.81 -3.60
N PRO A 498 -10.82 11.16 -2.46
CA PRO A 498 -11.81 11.66 -1.49
C PRO A 498 -11.57 13.09 -1.01
N TRP A 499 -10.31 13.48 -0.81
CA TRP A 499 -9.93 14.81 -0.34
C TRP A 499 -10.26 15.93 -1.35
N THR A 500 -10.31 15.62 -2.65
CA THR A 500 -10.64 16.61 -3.70
C THR A 500 -12.08 17.08 -3.62
N LYS A 501 -12.99 16.27 -3.05
CA LYS A 501 -14.39 16.67 -2.78
C LYS A 501 -14.47 17.92 -1.91
N ALA A 502 -13.52 18.09 -0.98
CA ALA A 502 -13.46 19.25 -0.11
C ALA A 502 -12.94 20.52 -0.81
N LEU A 503 -12.26 20.38 -1.96
CA LEU A 503 -11.88 21.51 -2.83
C LEU A 503 -13.08 22.09 -3.58
N GLY A 504 -14.12 21.27 -3.82
CA GLY A 504 -15.28 21.64 -4.64
C GLY A 504 -14.97 21.64 -6.13
N ALA A 505 -16.00 21.91 -6.94
CA ALA A 505 -15.86 21.99 -8.39
C ALA A 505 -15.04 23.21 -8.81
N GLN A 506 -14.27 23.06 -9.89
CA GLN A 506 -13.55 24.17 -10.49
C GLN A 506 -14.53 25.21 -11.04
N PRO A 507 -14.28 26.52 -10.80
CA PRO A 507 -15.12 27.58 -11.34
C PRO A 507 -15.16 27.68 -12.87
N ASP A 508 -16.28 28.14 -13.41
CA ASP A 508 -16.50 28.37 -14.85
C ASP A 508 -15.79 29.63 -15.34
N ASP A 509 -15.65 30.66 -14.48
CA ASP A 509 -14.93 31.87 -14.83
C ASP A 509 -13.43 31.59 -14.98
N ARG A 510 -12.87 31.90 -16.15
CA ARG A 510 -11.46 31.60 -16.50
C ARG A 510 -10.44 32.14 -15.49
N ARG A 511 -10.69 33.31 -14.88
CA ARG A 511 -9.76 33.89 -13.90
C ARG A 511 -9.86 33.17 -12.55
N ARG A 512 -11.08 32.87 -12.09
CA ARG A 512 -11.31 32.09 -10.87
C ARG A 512 -10.84 30.66 -11.01
N ALA A 513 -11.03 30.03 -12.17
CA ALA A 513 -10.51 28.72 -12.52
C ALA A 513 -8.98 28.65 -12.38
N ALA A 514 -8.25 29.61 -12.94
CA ALA A 514 -6.80 29.68 -12.82
C ALA A 514 -6.35 29.88 -11.36
N ALA A 515 -7.06 30.72 -10.60
CA ALA A 515 -6.78 30.94 -9.18
C ALA A 515 -7.09 29.70 -8.32
N TRP A 516 -8.17 28.98 -8.65
CA TRP A 516 -8.56 27.72 -8.01
C TRP A 516 -7.49 26.66 -8.26
N ARG A 517 -7.08 26.46 -9.51
CA ARG A 517 -6.08 25.46 -9.90
C ARG A 517 -4.73 25.73 -9.23
N LYS A 518 -4.30 27.01 -9.21
CA LYS A 518 -3.07 27.41 -8.49
C LYS A 518 -3.13 27.07 -7.01
N ALA A 519 -4.27 27.31 -6.35
CA ALA A 519 -4.39 27.03 -4.93
C ALA A 519 -4.56 25.52 -4.62
N ALA A 520 -5.30 24.79 -5.46
CA ALA A 520 -5.44 23.34 -5.37
C ALA A 520 -4.09 22.62 -5.57
N ARG A 521 -3.25 23.11 -6.48
CA ARG A 521 -1.90 22.60 -6.72
C ARG A 521 -1.02 22.64 -5.47
N ILE A 522 -1.13 23.70 -4.66
CA ILE A 522 -0.36 23.82 -3.40
C ILE A 522 -0.79 22.73 -2.40
N VAL A 523 -2.09 22.41 -2.36
CA VAL A 523 -2.60 21.32 -1.52
C VAL A 523 -2.10 19.97 -2.02
N ALA A 524 -2.15 19.72 -3.33
CA ALA A 524 -1.61 18.50 -3.93
C ALA A 524 -0.09 18.37 -3.68
N ALA A 525 0.67 19.45 -3.86
CA ALA A 525 2.11 19.48 -3.60
C ALA A 525 2.44 19.17 -2.13
N TYR A 526 1.64 19.68 -1.19
CA TYR A 526 1.81 19.41 0.23
C TYR A 526 1.55 17.93 0.54
N ARG A 527 0.48 17.38 -0.03
CA ARG A 527 0.14 15.96 0.13
C ARG A 527 1.21 15.05 -0.45
N ASP A 528 1.71 15.33 -1.65
CA ASP A 528 2.77 14.55 -2.30
C ASP A 528 4.09 14.63 -1.52
N ARG A 529 4.51 15.85 -1.11
CA ARG A 529 5.74 16.07 -0.34
C ARG A 529 5.76 15.31 0.98
N TYR A 530 4.64 15.24 1.70
CA TYR A 530 4.56 14.60 3.01
C TYR A 530 3.86 13.22 2.98
N ARG A 531 3.63 12.66 1.79
CA ARG A 531 2.97 11.36 1.59
C ARG A 531 1.65 11.21 2.34
N ILE A 532 0.83 12.26 2.30
CA ILE A 532 -0.49 12.27 2.95
C ILE A 532 -1.47 11.52 2.06
N THR A 533 -1.88 10.33 2.53
CA THR A 533 -2.78 9.43 1.80
C THR A 533 -4.22 9.41 2.35
N ASP A 534 -4.47 10.02 3.51
CA ASP A 534 -5.81 10.06 4.10
C ASP A 534 -6.79 10.98 3.35
N ASP A 535 -8.07 10.88 3.70
CA ASP A 535 -9.18 11.60 3.06
C ASP A 535 -9.21 13.09 3.40
N ALA A 536 -8.47 13.54 4.42
CA ALA A 536 -8.46 14.94 4.82
C ALA A 536 -7.50 15.73 3.91
N PRO A 537 -7.90 16.88 3.34
CA PRO A 537 -7.06 17.65 2.41
C PRO A 537 -5.64 17.96 2.88
N LEU A 538 -5.42 18.03 4.20
CA LEU A 538 -4.14 18.38 4.81
C LEU A 538 -3.62 17.31 5.79
N GLY A 539 -4.30 16.17 5.91
CA GLY A 539 -3.91 15.08 6.79
C GLY A 539 -3.82 15.40 8.29
N ALA A 540 -3.05 14.58 8.99
CA ALA A 540 -2.77 14.70 10.42
C ALA A 540 -1.99 15.99 10.78
N PRO A 541 -2.02 16.42 12.05
CA PRO A 541 -1.27 17.58 12.51
C PRO A 541 0.24 17.46 12.21
N PRO A 542 0.89 18.54 11.75
CA PRO A 542 2.30 18.51 11.35
C PRO A 542 3.24 18.32 12.55
N GLU A 543 4.23 17.45 12.39
CA GLU A 543 5.16 17.05 13.45
C GLU A 543 6.40 17.96 13.48
N SER A 544 7.02 18.19 12.32
CA SER A 544 8.25 18.98 12.20
C SER A 544 7.99 20.49 12.02
N ALA A 545 8.97 21.32 12.37
CA ALA A 545 8.89 22.77 12.17
C ALA A 545 8.71 23.15 10.69
N ALA A 546 9.42 22.46 9.78
CA ALA A 546 9.29 22.64 8.33
C ALA A 546 7.88 22.29 7.84
N GLN A 547 7.34 21.15 8.30
CA GLN A 547 5.99 20.73 7.94
C GLN A 547 4.92 21.67 8.49
N LYS A 548 5.10 22.26 9.68
CA LYS A 548 4.17 23.25 10.24
C LYS A 548 4.01 24.47 9.34
N ILE A 549 5.09 24.93 8.73
CA ILE A 549 5.10 26.09 7.83
C ILE A 549 4.40 25.74 6.51
N ASP A 550 4.77 24.59 5.92
CA ASP A 550 4.16 24.14 4.67
C ASP A 550 2.67 23.80 4.85
N ALA A 551 2.29 23.23 5.99
CA ALA A 551 0.89 23.03 6.38
C ALA A 551 0.11 24.35 6.47
N ALA A 552 0.71 25.40 7.04
CA ALA A 552 0.07 26.71 7.12
C ALA A 552 -0.15 27.33 5.72
N ARG A 553 0.78 27.12 4.79
CA ARG A 553 0.65 27.55 3.38
C ARG A 553 -0.43 26.76 2.66
N ALA A 554 -0.42 25.43 2.79
CA ALA A 554 -1.43 24.55 2.22
C ALA A 554 -2.83 24.85 2.78
N ARG A 555 -2.93 25.16 4.08
CA ARG A 555 -4.17 25.63 4.72
C ARG A 555 -4.70 26.92 4.11
N SER A 556 -3.84 27.93 3.96
CA SER A 556 -4.20 29.20 3.33
C SER A 556 -4.67 29.01 1.88
N ALA A 557 -4.02 28.13 1.13
CA ALA A 557 -4.41 27.78 -0.22
C ALA A 557 -5.76 27.05 -0.25
N PHE A 558 -5.98 26.08 0.65
CA PHE A 558 -7.24 25.38 0.80
C PHE A 558 -8.41 26.32 1.16
N ASP A 559 -8.20 27.25 2.09
CA ASP A 559 -9.20 28.26 2.44
C ASP A 559 -9.49 29.19 1.25
N LYS A 560 -8.49 29.50 0.42
CA LYS A 560 -8.66 30.28 -0.80
C LYS A 560 -9.50 29.54 -1.84
N VAL A 561 -9.27 28.24 -2.03
CA VAL A 561 -10.10 27.37 -2.88
C VAL A 561 -11.57 27.43 -2.44
N ARG A 562 -11.82 27.24 -1.13
CA ARG A 562 -13.18 27.28 -0.59
C ARG A 562 -13.87 28.64 -0.77
N GLN A 563 -13.13 29.74 -0.63
CA GLN A 563 -13.67 31.08 -0.90
C GLN A 563 -14.08 31.26 -2.36
N LEU A 564 -13.25 30.80 -3.32
CA LEU A 564 -13.55 30.92 -4.75
C LEU A 564 -14.83 30.17 -5.13
N VAL A 565 -15.00 28.95 -4.62
CA VAL A 565 -16.20 28.14 -4.84
C VAL A 565 -17.43 28.77 -4.19
N ALA A 566 -17.28 29.36 -3.00
CA ALA A 566 -18.39 30.07 -2.33
C ALA A 566 -18.80 31.35 -3.08
N ASP A 567 -17.83 32.11 -3.61
CA ASP A 567 -18.07 33.32 -4.40
C ASP A 567 -18.80 33.03 -5.71
N GLU A 568 -18.53 31.89 -6.34
CA GLU A 568 -19.23 31.45 -7.53
C GLU A 568 -20.66 31.02 -7.26
N ARG A 569 -20.90 30.22 -6.22
CA ARG A 569 -22.26 29.86 -5.81
C ARG A 569 -23.12 31.09 -5.51
N ARG A 570 -22.55 32.07 -4.79
CA ARG A 570 -23.23 33.35 -4.54
C ARG A 570 -23.53 34.12 -5.82
N GLN A 571 -22.60 34.16 -6.77
CA GLN A 571 -22.84 34.83 -8.04
C GLN A 571 -23.96 34.15 -8.84
N ALA A 572 -23.94 32.82 -8.92
CA ALA A 572 -24.98 32.05 -9.60
C ALA A 572 -26.37 32.27 -8.97
N GLU A 573 -26.46 32.35 -7.64
CA GLU A 573 -27.73 32.67 -6.95
C GLU A 573 -28.24 34.08 -7.27
N VAL A 574 -27.35 35.07 -7.34
CA VAL A 574 -27.70 36.45 -7.72
C VAL A 574 -28.18 36.51 -9.17
N ASP A 575 -27.50 35.82 -10.08
CA ASP A 575 -27.87 35.78 -11.49
C ASP A 575 -29.23 35.08 -11.69
N LEU A 576 -29.48 33.98 -10.97
CA LEU A 576 -30.79 33.29 -10.95
C LEU A 576 -31.92 34.17 -10.40
N GLN A 577 -31.64 35.00 -9.38
CA GLN A 577 -32.62 35.96 -8.84
C GLN A 577 -32.90 37.12 -9.80
N ALA A 578 -31.89 37.59 -10.55
CA ALA A 578 -32.07 38.61 -11.58
C ALA A 578 -32.95 38.09 -12.72
N VAL A 579 -32.71 36.87 -13.21
CA VAL A 579 -33.54 36.23 -14.25
C VAL A 579 -34.99 36.05 -13.79
N ARG A 580 -35.23 35.72 -12.52
CA ARG A 580 -36.59 35.63 -11.94
C ARG A 580 -37.30 36.97 -11.81
N ARG A 581 -36.57 38.09 -11.70
CA ARG A 581 -37.16 39.44 -11.64
C ARG A 581 -37.54 39.99 -13.02
N ASP A 582 -36.87 39.55 -14.09
CA ASP A 582 -37.15 39.97 -15.47
C ASP A 582 -38.22 39.11 -16.18
N GLN A 583 -38.79 38.08 -15.53
CA GLN A 583 -39.97 37.39 -16.07
C GLN A 583 -41.24 38.23 -15.83
N PRO A 584 -42.00 38.60 -16.88
CA PRO A 584 -43.26 39.31 -16.70
C PRO A 584 -44.26 38.40 -15.98
N GLY A 585 -44.81 38.89 -14.86
CA GLY A 585 -45.81 38.17 -14.07
C GLY A 585 -47.03 37.79 -14.92
N PRO A 586 -47.73 36.68 -14.60
CA PRO A 586 -48.88 36.25 -15.37
C PRO A 586 -49.93 37.37 -15.35
N GLY A 587 -50.21 37.92 -16.54
CA GLY A 587 -51.21 38.96 -16.71
C GLY A 587 -52.54 38.52 -16.13
N ARG A 588 -53.05 39.30 -15.17
CA ARG A 588 -54.46 39.28 -14.79
C ARG A 588 -55.28 39.56 -16.05
N SER A 589 -55.95 38.54 -16.58
CA SER A 589 -57.12 38.73 -17.43
C SER A 589 -58.37 38.64 -16.57
N ILE A 590 -59.29 39.57 -16.86
CA ILE A 590 -60.54 39.93 -16.19
C ILE A 590 -61.52 38.77 -16.15
#